data_AF-M6Q4X8-F1
#
_entry.id   AF-M6Q4X8-F1
#
_cell.length_a   1.000
_cell.length_b   1.000
_cell.length_c   1.000
_cell.angle_alpha   90.00
_cell.angle_beta   90.00
_cell.angle_gamma   90.00
#
_symmetry.space_group_name_H-M   'P 1'
#
loop_
_entity.id
_entity.type
_entity.pdbx_description
1 polymer ?
#
loop_
_entity_poly.entity_id
_entity_poly.type
_entity_poly.pdbx_seq_one_letter_code
_entity_poly.pdbx_strand_id
1 'polypeptide(L)'
;MLSPLIKRLNYSPMFDLQLLVGGTHLLDEFGLTINQIKKDGFQIDHIFDFICKENVADSVIKSLSKLQEQSGIYLIKNKPDLIIVLGDRFELLSFRHSLHGI
;
A
#
# COMPACT_ATOMS: atom_id res chain seq x y z
N MET A 1 1.15 15.00 1.71
CA MET A 1 -0.22 15.40 1.29
C MET A 1 -1.31 14.44 1.77
N LEU A 2 -1.02 13.17 2.13
CA LEU A 2 -2.02 12.20 2.61
C LEU A 2 -2.30 12.24 4.12
N SER A 3 -1.37 12.78 4.91
CA SER A 3 -1.43 12.77 6.37
C SER A 3 -2.74 13.34 6.98
N PRO A 4 -3.38 14.38 6.41
CA PRO A 4 -4.64 14.89 6.96
C PRO A 4 -5.82 13.91 6.86
N LEU A 5 -5.96 13.22 5.73
CA LEU A 5 -7.05 12.24 5.55
C LEU A 5 -6.85 11.04 6.49
N ILE A 6 -5.64 10.48 6.49
CA ILE A 6 -5.30 9.34 7.34
C ILE A 6 -5.50 9.69 8.82
N LYS A 7 -5.12 10.90 9.26
CA LYS A 7 -5.40 11.38 10.63
C LYS A 7 -6.89 11.41 10.93
N ARG A 8 -7.71 11.98 10.05
CA ARG A 8 -9.17 12.07 10.27
C ARG A 8 -9.83 10.70 10.36
N LEU A 9 -9.40 9.74 9.53
CA LEU A 9 -9.88 8.36 9.61
C LEU A 9 -9.43 7.70 10.92
N ASN A 10 -8.16 7.86 11.30
CA ASN A 10 -7.60 7.28 12.52
C ASN A 10 -8.26 7.78 13.81
N TYR A 11 -8.76 9.02 13.83
CA TYR A 11 -9.44 9.59 15.00
C TYR A 11 -10.96 9.38 15.00
N SER A 12 -11.52 8.80 13.93
CA SER A 12 -12.95 8.59 13.82
C SER A 12 -13.33 7.24 14.42
N PRO A 13 -14.24 7.18 15.41
CA PRO A 13 -14.70 5.90 15.98
C PRO A 13 -15.55 5.08 14.99
N MET A 14 -15.94 5.66 13.85
CA MET A 14 -16.69 4.96 12.81
C MET A 14 -15.81 4.10 11.90
N PHE A 15 -14.48 4.27 11.95
CA PHE A 15 -13.55 3.58 11.06
C PHE A 15 -12.50 2.84 11.88
N ASP A 16 -12.30 1.57 11.56
CA ASP A 16 -11.12 0.82 11.97
C ASP A 16 -10.08 0.92 10.84
N LEU A 17 -9.07 1.78 11.03
CA LEU A 17 -8.13 2.13 9.98
C LEU A 17 -6.99 1.11 9.88
N GLN A 18 -6.96 0.36 8.78
CA GLN A 18 -5.83 -0.48 8.39
C GLN A 18 -4.92 0.26 7.41
N LEU A 19 -3.75 0.74 7.88
CA LEU A 19 -2.80 1.44 7.03
C LEU A 19 -1.82 0.46 6.38
N LEU A 20 -1.87 0.37 5.05
CA LEU A 20 -0.98 -0.46 4.24
C LEU A 20 0.08 0.43 3.58
N VAL A 21 1.35 0.08 3.73
CA VAL A 21 2.48 0.86 3.18
C VAL A 21 3.35 -0.06 2.33
N GLY A 22 3.83 0.41 1.20
CA GLY A 22 4.73 -0.39 0.36
C GLY A 22 5.49 0.47 -0.62
N GLY A 23 6.12 -0.19 -1.60
CA GLY A 23 6.76 0.51 -2.69
C GLY A 23 7.97 1.34 -2.23
N THR A 24 8.10 2.55 -2.76
CA THR A 24 9.27 3.41 -2.55
C THR A 24 9.43 3.88 -1.11
N HIS A 25 8.40 3.76 -0.27
CA HIS A 25 8.49 4.08 1.16
C HIS A 25 9.51 3.22 1.91
N LEU A 26 9.86 2.05 1.35
CA LEU A 26 10.78 1.08 1.93
C LEU A 26 12.23 1.24 1.47
N LEU A 27 12.50 2.19 0.56
CA LEU A 27 13.79 2.31 -0.10
C LEU A 27 14.58 3.52 0.42
N ASP A 28 15.85 3.29 0.78
CA ASP A 28 16.76 4.34 1.24
C ASP A 28 16.99 5.43 0.18
N GLU A 29 17.11 5.05 -1.09
CA GLU A 29 17.29 5.96 -2.22
C GLU A 29 16.12 6.95 -2.41
N PHE A 30 14.94 6.63 -1.84
CA PHE A 30 13.76 7.49 -1.81
C PHE A 30 13.49 8.06 -0.40
N GLY A 31 14.48 8.02 0.50
CA GLY A 31 14.46 8.66 1.81
C GLY A 31 13.84 7.83 2.94
N LEU A 32 13.61 6.53 2.73
CA LEU A 32 13.08 5.59 3.74
C LEU A 32 11.88 6.16 4.53
N THR A 33 10.93 6.73 3.78
CA THR A 33 9.85 7.58 4.31
C THR A 33 8.84 6.81 5.16
N ILE A 34 8.88 5.48 5.19
CA ILE A 34 8.16 4.67 6.18
C ILE A 34 8.49 5.09 7.62
N ASN A 35 9.71 5.55 7.89
CA ASN A 35 10.09 6.05 9.21
C ASN A 35 9.36 7.34 9.57
N GLN A 36 9.05 8.19 8.59
CA GLN A 36 8.26 9.39 8.82
C GLN A 36 6.80 9.02 9.16
N ILE A 37 6.23 8.01 8.48
CA ILE A 37 4.88 7.50 8.80
C ILE A 37 4.81 7.01 10.25
N LYS A 38 5.82 6.26 10.70
CA LYS A 38 5.93 5.82 12.10
C LYS A 38 6.09 6.99 13.07
N LYS A 39 6.94 7.97 12.74
CA LYS A 39 7.15 9.19 13.56
C LYS A 39 5.89 10.04 13.68
N ASP A 40 5.05 10.07 12.65
CA ASP A 40 3.76 10.77 12.66
C ASP A 40 2.71 10.09 13.56
N GLY A 41 3.05 8.95 14.16
CA GLY A 41 2.21 8.23 15.13
C GLY A 41 1.23 7.24 14.49
N PHE A 42 1.34 6.97 13.20
CA PHE A 42 0.49 5.98 12.53
C PHE A 42 0.98 4.56 12.80
N GLN A 43 0.04 3.66 13.10
CA GLN A 43 0.28 2.23 13.11
C GLN A 43 0.17 1.70 11.68
N ILE A 44 1.16 0.91 11.25
CA ILE A 44 1.18 0.28 9.94
C ILE A 44 0.71 -1.16 10.14
N ASP A 45 -0.42 -1.52 9.53
CA ASP A 45 -1.01 -2.85 9.64
C ASP A 45 -0.26 -3.86 8.76
N HIS A 46 0.12 -3.44 7.56
CA HIS A 46 0.84 -4.29 6.63
C HIS A 46 1.85 -3.54 5.80
N ILE A 47 2.94 -4.25 5.46
CA ILE A 47 3.98 -3.74 4.58
C ILE A 47 4.03 -4.58 3.30
N PHE A 48 3.79 -3.96 2.16
CA PHE A 48 3.95 -4.59 0.85
C PHE A 48 5.35 -4.33 0.31
N ASP A 49 6.22 -5.32 0.40
CA ASP A 49 7.55 -5.29 -0.21
C ASP A 49 7.50 -5.94 -1.60
N PHE A 50 7.24 -5.11 -2.61
CA PHE A 50 7.04 -5.56 -3.99
C PHE A 50 8.03 -4.98 -5.01
N ILE A 51 8.89 -4.03 -4.65
CA ILE A 51 9.80 -3.42 -5.64
C ILE A 51 10.92 -4.40 -6.01
N CYS A 52 10.99 -4.72 -7.30
CA CYS A 52 12.11 -5.42 -7.91
C CYS A 52 13.15 -4.40 -8.39
N LYS A 53 14.37 -4.45 -7.82
CA LYS A 53 15.49 -3.55 -8.13
C LYS A 53 16.36 -4.00 -9.31
N GLU A 54 15.91 -4.97 -10.10
CA GLU A 54 16.69 -5.45 -11.23
C GLU A 54 16.73 -4.40 -12.35
N ASN A 55 17.91 -4.15 -12.93
CA ASN A 55 18.14 -3.21 -14.05
C ASN A 55 17.65 -3.77 -15.39
N VAL A 56 16.43 -4.29 -15.41
CA VAL A 56 15.84 -4.95 -16.57
C VAL A 56 14.50 -4.27 -16.86
N ALA A 57 14.15 -4.16 -18.14
CA ALA A 57 12.90 -3.55 -18.60
C ALA A 57 11.64 -4.21 -18.00
N ASP A 58 11.75 -5.41 -17.43
CA ASP A 58 10.64 -6.16 -16.83
C ASP A 58 10.46 -5.90 -15.32
N SER A 59 11.33 -5.12 -14.67
CA SER A 59 11.29 -4.88 -13.22
C SER A 59 9.97 -4.30 -12.73
N VAL A 60 9.35 -3.43 -13.53
CA VAL A 60 8.02 -2.85 -13.25
C VAL A 60 6.94 -3.93 -13.27
N ILE A 61 6.96 -4.82 -14.26
CA ILE A 61 5.96 -5.89 -14.41
C ILE A 61 6.11 -6.91 -13.28
N LYS A 62 7.35 -7.28 -12.92
CA LYS A 62 7.63 -8.15 -11.78
C LYS A 62 7.12 -7.54 -10.48
N SER A 63 7.36 -6.24 -10.28
CA SER A 63 6.90 -5.52 -9.10
C SER A 63 5.38 -5.49 -9.00
N LEU A 64 4.70 -5.25 -10.13
CA LEU A 64 3.25 -5.26 -10.21
C LEU A 64 2.66 -6.65 -9.90
N SER A 65 3.25 -7.70 -10.47
CA SER A 65 2.81 -9.08 -10.27
C SER A 65 2.91 -9.48 -8.79
N LYS A 66 4.01 -9.10 -8.14
CA LYS A 66 4.25 -9.34 -6.70
C LYS A 66 3.27 -8.55 -5.83
N LEU A 67 2.98 -7.29 -6.17
CA LEU A 67 1.97 -6.50 -5.47
C LEU A 67 0.57 -7.11 -5.61
N GLN A 68 0.22 -7.58 -6.81
CA GLN A 68 -1.09 -8.19 -7.06
C GLN A 68 -1.27 -9.48 -6.24
N GLU A 69 -0.26 -10.34 -6.20
CA GLU A 69 -0.26 -11.55 -5.36
C GLU A 69 -0.43 -11.20 -3.87
N GLN A 70 0.43 -10.32 -3.34
CA GLN A 70 0.41 -9.94 -1.92
C GLN A 70 -0.91 -9.27 -1.53
N SER A 71 -1.42 -8.36 -2.37
CA SER A 71 -2.69 -7.68 -2.11
C SER A 71 -3.87 -8.65 -2.16
N GLY A 72 -3.90 -9.60 -3.10
CA GLY A 72 -4.92 -10.64 -3.15
C GLY A 72 -4.96 -11.48 -1.87
N ILE A 73 -3.80 -11.95 -1.40
CA ILE A 73 -3.69 -12.70 -0.14
C ILE A 73 -4.17 -11.85 1.05
N TYR A 74 -3.76 -10.58 1.11
CA TYR A 74 -4.15 -9.66 2.18
C TYR A 74 -5.67 -9.43 2.21
N LEU A 75 -6.30 -9.18 1.05
CA LEU A 75 -7.73 -8.88 0.96
C LEU A 75 -8.61 -10.09 1.30
N ILE A 76 -8.23 -11.29 0.85
CA ILE A 76 -8.96 -12.53 1.18
C ILE A 76 -8.95 -12.78 2.69
N LYS A 77 -7.80 -12.51 3.34
CA LYS A 77 -7.61 -12.74 4.77
C LYS A 77 -8.34 -11.69 5.62
N ASN A 78 -8.16 -10.41 5.31
CA ASN A 78 -8.59 -9.32 6.18
C ASN A 78 -9.99 -8.77 5.84
N LYS A 79 -10.48 -9.03 4.62
CA LYS A 79 -11.83 -8.67 4.14
C LYS A 79 -12.27 -7.25 4.53
N PRO A 80 -11.50 -6.20 4.17
CA PRO A 80 -11.87 -4.84 4.50
C PRO A 80 -13.17 -4.42 3.79
N ASP A 81 -14.02 -3.65 4.47
CA ASP A 81 -15.27 -3.14 3.90
C ASP A 81 -15.04 -2.03 2.86
N LEU A 82 -13.93 -1.29 2.99
CA LEU A 82 -13.56 -0.18 2.13
C LEU A 82 -12.06 -0.15 1.89
N ILE A 83 -11.66 -0.03 0.62
CA ILE A 83 -10.27 0.17 0.22
C ILE A 83 -10.14 1.56 -0.39
N ILE A 84 -9.23 2.36 0.15
CA ILE A 84 -8.89 3.67 -0.38
C ILE A 84 -7.49 3.56 -0.99
N VAL A 85 -7.41 3.59 -2.32
CA VAL A 85 -6.14 3.68 -3.06
C VAL A 85 -6.00 5.10 -3.58
N LEU A 86 -4.93 5.79 -3.17
CA LEU A 86 -4.66 7.17 -3.57
C LEU A 86 -3.30 7.23 -4.26
N GLY A 87 -3.33 7.50 -5.56
CA GLY A 87 -2.17 7.63 -6.44
C GLY A 87 -2.61 7.79 -7.88
N ASP A 88 -1.66 7.97 -8.79
CA ASP A 88 -1.84 8.01 -10.25
C ASP A 88 -0.97 6.95 -10.97
N ARG A 89 -0.11 6.26 -10.22
CA ARG A 89 0.84 5.28 -10.75
C ARG A 89 0.21 3.89 -10.90
N PHE A 90 0.96 3.01 -11.58
CA PHE A 90 0.59 1.64 -11.98
C PHE A 90 -0.02 0.75 -10.89
N GLU A 91 0.16 1.07 -9.60
CA GLU A 91 -0.41 0.34 -8.46
C GLU A 91 -1.95 0.31 -8.47
N LEU A 92 -2.60 1.33 -9.02
CA LEU A 92 -4.07 1.38 -9.15
C LEU A 92 -4.63 0.25 -10.03
N LEU A 93 -3.90 -0.18 -11.05
CA LEU A 93 -4.34 -1.28 -11.92
C LEU A 93 -4.38 -2.63 -11.18
N SER A 94 -3.47 -2.85 -10.22
CA SER A 94 -3.42 -4.08 -9.42
C SER A 94 -4.62 -4.18 -8.49
N PHE A 95 -4.89 -3.12 -7.72
CA PHE A 95 -6.02 -3.12 -6.77
C PHE A 95 -7.37 -3.27 -7.48
N ARG A 96 -7.56 -2.62 -8.65
CA ARG A 96 -8.80 -2.73 -9.41
C ARG A 96 -9.09 -4.16 -9.87
N HIS A 97 -8.07 -4.92 -10.29
CA HIS A 97 -8.28 -6.29 -10.77
C HIS A 97 -8.60 -7.25 -9.62
N SER A 98 -7.93 -7.11 -8.47
CA SER A 98 -8.17 -7.96 -7.30
C SER A 98 -9.58 -7.81 -6.71
N LEU A 99 -10.23 -6.65 -6.90
CA LEU A 99 -11.59 -6.38 -6.44
C LEU A 99 -12.69 -6.99 -7.33
N HIS A 100 -12.38 -7.46 -8.54
CA HIS A 100 -13.39 -7.97 -9.48
C HIS A 100 -13.71 -9.46 -9.31
N GLY A 101 -13.03 -10.14 -8.38
CA GLY A 101 -13.18 -11.58 -8.10
C GLY A 101 -13.80 -11.89 -6.73
N ILE A 102 -14.33 -10.88 -6.03
CA ILE A 102 -15.03 -11.00 -4.74
C ILE A 102 -16.50 -10.69 -4.94
#